data_AF-A0A291Q2F9-F1
#
_entry.id   AF-A0A291Q2F9-F1
#
_cell.length_a   1.000
_cell.length_b   1.000
_cell.length_c   1.000
_cell.angle_alpha   90.00
_cell.angle_beta   90.00
_cell.angle_gamma   90.00
#
_symmetry.space_group_name_H-M   'P 1'
#
loop_
_entity.id
_entity.type
_entity.pdbx_description
1 polymer ?
#
loop_
_entity_poly.entity_id
_entity_poly.type
_entity_poly.pdbx_seq_one_letter_code
_entity_poly.pdbx_strand_id
1 'polypeptide(L)'
;MRTRKISALTMTAVALGLALTACNSDDSDGVSSSTSSASSSSSATSTPGSDTGKEKPSGTRPSGTPAKSDKKCTDQIDYTGDPRSNAEINSIGEETGTCPPVQKSEKPTGTPKDPDKKCTDQIDYAGDPRPNAEINSIGEETGTCPPVEKK
;
A
#
# COMPACT_ATOMS: atom_id res chain seq x y z
N MET A 1 -3.23 48.94 -13.25
CA MET A 1 -4.68 48.67 -13.45
C MET A 1 -4.92 47.18 -13.17
N ARG A 2 -5.86 46.88 -12.28
CA ARG A 2 -6.21 45.52 -11.84
C ARG A 2 -7.11 44.85 -12.87
N THR A 3 -6.90 43.56 -13.13
CA THR A 3 -8.02 42.64 -13.37
C THR A 3 -7.60 41.21 -13.06
N ARG A 4 -7.99 40.75 -11.88
CA ARG A 4 -8.04 39.32 -11.53
C ARG A 4 -9.21 38.71 -12.30
N LYS A 5 -8.97 37.71 -13.14
CA LYS A 5 -10.03 36.94 -13.80
C LYS A 5 -10.30 35.71 -12.96
N ILE A 6 -11.40 35.76 -12.20
CA ILE A 6 -11.93 34.64 -11.44
C ILE A 6 -12.87 33.93 -12.42
N SER A 7 -12.47 32.77 -12.93
CA SER A 7 -13.34 31.93 -13.75
C SER A 7 -14.02 30.92 -12.83
N ALA A 8 -15.22 31.26 -12.38
CA ALA A 8 -16.15 30.33 -11.75
C ALA A 8 -16.88 29.56 -12.86
N LEU A 9 -16.82 28.23 -12.83
CA LEU A 9 -17.73 27.41 -13.63
C LEU A 9 -18.02 26.07 -12.94
N THR A 10 -19.27 25.96 -12.51
CA THR A 10 -20.15 24.77 -12.54
C THR A 10 -19.83 23.58 -11.64
N MET A 11 -20.56 23.51 -10.52
CA MET A 11 -20.90 22.25 -9.85
C MET A 11 -21.92 21.47 -10.69
N THR A 12 -21.53 20.28 -11.13
CA THR A 12 -22.44 19.26 -11.66
C THR A 12 -22.88 18.36 -10.52
N ALA A 13 -24.10 18.61 -10.04
CA ALA A 13 -24.85 17.67 -9.20
C ALA A 13 -25.54 16.65 -10.12
N VAL A 14 -25.23 15.36 -9.98
CA VAL A 14 -26.10 14.27 -10.45
C VAL A 14 -26.06 13.12 -9.44
N ALA A 15 -27.25 12.62 -9.16
CA ALA A 15 -27.67 11.81 -8.04
C ALA A 15 -27.29 10.32 -8.12
N LEU A 16 -27.08 9.73 -6.94
CA LEU A 16 -27.30 8.29 -6.73
C LEU A 16 -28.38 8.15 -5.65
N GLY A 17 -29.63 8.03 -6.11
CA GLY A 17 -30.71 7.50 -5.29
C GLY A 17 -30.54 5.99 -5.18
N LEU A 18 -30.21 5.51 -3.99
CA LEU A 18 -30.41 4.12 -3.59
C LEU A 18 -31.49 4.12 -2.52
N ALA A 19 -32.65 3.61 -2.92
CA ALA A 19 -33.84 3.50 -2.11
C ALA A 19 -33.59 2.64 -0.87
N LEU A 20 -34.26 3.04 0.22
CA LEU A 20 -34.39 2.26 1.45
C LEU A 20 -35.03 0.90 1.12
N THR A 21 -34.27 -0.19 1.22
CA THR A 21 -34.86 -1.50 1.51
C THR A 21 -34.95 -1.61 3.03
N ALA A 22 -36.17 -1.41 3.51
CA ALA A 22 -36.55 -1.68 4.87
C ALA A 22 -36.16 -3.10 5.28
N CYS A 23 -35.69 -3.19 6.53
CA CYS A 23 -35.56 -4.39 7.33
C CYS A 23 -36.88 -5.18 7.37
N ASN A 24 -36.79 -6.50 7.27
CA ASN A 24 -37.54 -7.46 8.08
C ASN A 24 -36.94 -8.85 7.77
N SER A 25 -36.64 -9.76 8.69
CA SER A 25 -37.28 -10.11 9.97
C SER A 25 -36.26 -10.96 10.78
N ASP A 26 -36.38 -11.36 12.04
CA ASP A 26 -37.44 -11.30 13.06
C ASP A 26 -36.77 -11.72 14.40
N ASP A 27 -37.15 -11.09 15.51
CA ASP A 27 -37.52 -11.78 16.76
C ASP A 27 -38.07 -10.73 17.74
N SER A 28 -39.39 -10.51 17.72
CA SER A 28 -40.16 -9.99 18.86
C SER A 28 -41.65 -10.04 18.52
N ASP A 29 -42.32 -11.01 19.12
CA ASP A 29 -43.77 -11.22 19.12
C ASP A 29 -44.57 -9.95 19.42
N GLY A 30 -45.59 -9.68 18.60
CA GLY A 30 -46.44 -8.51 18.77
C GLY A 30 -47.63 -8.41 17.81
N VAL A 31 -48.49 -9.44 17.78
CA VAL A 31 -49.93 -9.44 17.44
C VAL A 31 -50.41 -8.85 16.08
N SER A 32 -50.87 -9.80 15.24
CA SER A 32 -52.02 -9.74 14.29
C SER A 32 -52.01 -8.76 13.11
N SER A 33 -51.95 -9.29 11.89
CA SER A 33 -53.15 -9.76 11.16
C SER A 33 -52.85 -10.19 9.72
N SER A 34 -53.42 -11.35 9.36
CA SER A 34 -54.05 -11.68 8.07
C SER A 34 -53.21 -12.15 6.87
N THR A 35 -53.42 -13.45 6.58
CA THR A 35 -53.70 -14.07 5.26
C THR A 35 -52.58 -14.15 4.23
N SER A 36 -52.37 -15.20 3.44
CA SER A 36 -52.73 -16.62 3.39
C SER A 36 -52.08 -17.11 2.08
N SER A 37 -51.41 -18.26 2.10
CA SER A 37 -51.20 -19.16 0.93
C SER A 37 -50.21 -18.66 -0.15
N ALA A 38 -49.36 -19.48 -0.79
CA ALA A 38 -49.35 -20.92 -0.99
C ALA A 38 -47.93 -21.43 -1.34
N SER A 39 -47.65 -22.68 -0.95
CA SER A 39 -47.01 -23.81 -1.66
C SER A 39 -45.80 -23.54 -2.60
N SER A 40 -44.71 -24.30 -2.64
CA SER A 40 -44.55 -25.77 -2.54
C SER A 40 -43.05 -26.15 -2.49
N SER A 41 -42.70 -27.20 -1.73
CA SER A 41 -41.75 -28.32 -2.02
C SER A 41 -40.46 -28.07 -2.85
N SER A 42 -39.26 -28.57 -2.54
CA SER A 42 -38.86 -29.76 -1.77
C SER A 42 -37.33 -29.86 -1.65
N SER A 43 -36.87 -30.32 -0.48
CA SER A 43 -35.77 -31.29 -0.22
C SER A 43 -34.40 -31.16 -0.92
N ALA A 44 -33.35 -30.94 -0.11
CA ALA A 44 -32.19 -31.85 -0.04
C ALA A 44 -31.28 -31.54 1.17
N THR A 45 -31.22 -32.52 2.08
CA THR A 45 -30.22 -32.80 3.11
C THR A 45 -28.77 -32.66 2.62
N SER A 46 -27.87 -32.10 3.46
CA SER A 46 -26.55 -32.67 3.85
C SER A 46 -25.70 -31.69 4.69
N THR A 47 -25.53 -31.96 5.98
CA THR A 47 -24.25 -31.76 6.70
C THR A 47 -23.32 -32.94 6.38
N PRO A 48 -21.99 -32.96 6.66
CA PRO A 48 -21.03 -31.93 7.12
C PRO A 48 -19.75 -31.89 6.23
N GLY A 49 -18.78 -31.00 6.48
CA GLY A 49 -17.46 -31.15 5.82
C GLY A 49 -16.45 -30.03 6.09
N SER A 50 -15.42 -30.35 6.86
CA SER A 50 -14.19 -29.59 7.01
C SER A 50 -13.57 -29.29 5.63
N ASP A 51 -13.28 -28.04 5.33
CA ASP A 51 -12.33 -27.73 4.26
C ASP A 51 -11.16 -26.94 4.80
N THR A 52 -10.08 -27.69 4.96
CA THR A 52 -8.75 -27.19 5.24
C THR A 52 -8.28 -26.57 3.94
N GLY A 53 -8.68 -25.33 3.68
CA GLY A 53 -8.26 -24.56 2.53
C GLY A 53 -6.78 -24.21 2.61
N LYS A 54 -5.90 -25.20 2.44
CA LYS A 54 -4.57 -25.01 1.86
C LYS A 54 -4.77 -24.63 0.39
N GLU A 55 -5.26 -23.43 0.16
CA GLU A 55 -5.09 -22.75 -1.12
C GLU A 55 -3.58 -22.47 -1.22
N LYS A 56 -2.85 -23.39 -1.82
CA LYS A 56 -1.47 -23.16 -2.24
C LYS A 56 -1.54 -22.13 -3.36
N PRO A 57 -1.02 -20.89 -3.19
CA PRO A 57 -0.86 -20.02 -4.32
C PRO A 57 0.19 -20.68 -5.20
N SER A 58 -0.22 -21.07 -6.41
CA SER A 58 0.68 -21.23 -7.53
C SER A 58 1.34 -19.88 -7.81
N GLY A 59 2.51 -19.68 -7.22
CA GLY A 59 3.32 -18.49 -7.38
C GLY A 59 4.67 -18.71 -6.69
N THR A 60 5.74 -18.27 -7.34
CA THR A 60 7.12 -18.17 -6.86
C THR A 60 7.26 -18.30 -5.33
N ARG A 61 8.09 -19.25 -4.86
CA ARG A 61 8.43 -19.44 -3.43
C ARG A 61 8.52 -18.07 -2.75
N PRO A 62 7.65 -17.73 -1.78
CA PRO A 62 7.63 -16.40 -1.22
C PRO A 62 8.98 -16.13 -0.56
N SER A 63 9.69 -15.12 -1.07
CA SER A 63 10.97 -14.68 -0.53
C SER A 63 10.70 -13.89 0.75
N GLY A 64 10.19 -14.53 1.79
CA GLY A 64 9.77 -13.87 3.03
C GLY A 64 9.70 -14.83 4.21
N THR A 65 9.57 -14.27 5.41
CA THR A 65 9.42 -15.05 6.65
C THR A 65 7.94 -15.39 6.84
N PRO A 66 7.57 -16.63 7.19
CA PRO A 66 6.17 -16.98 7.44
C PRO A 66 5.52 -16.04 8.45
N ALA A 67 4.33 -15.53 8.14
CA ALA A 67 3.58 -14.71 9.07
C ALA A 67 3.01 -15.60 10.18
N LYS A 68 3.27 -15.27 11.44
CA LYS A 68 2.59 -15.92 12.57
C LYS A 68 1.11 -15.54 12.54
N SER A 69 0.25 -16.54 12.73
CA SER A 69 -1.19 -16.35 12.94
C SER A 69 -1.40 -15.31 14.04
N ASP A 70 -2.31 -14.36 13.80
CA ASP A 70 -2.71 -13.29 14.72
C ASP A 70 -1.65 -12.19 14.99
N LYS A 71 -0.57 -12.12 14.21
CA LYS A 71 0.42 -11.03 14.32
C LYS A 71 0.61 -10.32 12.99
N LYS A 72 0.67 -8.98 13.05
CA LYS A 72 1.09 -8.17 11.91
C LYS A 72 2.58 -8.38 11.64
N CYS A 73 3.01 -8.16 10.41
CA CYS A 73 4.41 -8.36 10.03
C CYS A 73 5.32 -7.37 10.73
N THR A 74 4.86 -6.13 10.90
CA THR A 74 5.57 -5.08 11.64
C THR A 74 5.77 -5.38 13.12
N ASP A 75 5.04 -6.34 13.69
CA ASP A 75 5.23 -6.80 15.07
C ASP A 75 6.21 -7.99 15.17
N GLN A 76 6.58 -8.57 14.03
CA GLN A 76 7.42 -9.77 13.94
C GLN A 76 8.83 -9.45 13.43
N ILE A 77 8.95 -8.47 12.55
CA ILE A 77 10.18 -8.08 11.87
C ILE A 77 10.34 -6.57 12.02
N ASP A 78 11.57 -6.13 12.27
CA ASP A 78 11.91 -4.71 12.28
C ASP A 78 12.04 -4.20 10.83
N TYR A 79 11.06 -3.40 10.40
CA TYR A 79 11.02 -2.73 9.10
C TYR A 79 11.58 -1.29 9.16
N THR A 80 12.38 -0.95 10.18
CA THR A 80 13.01 0.38 10.25
C THR A 80 13.82 0.67 8.99
N GLY A 81 13.49 1.78 8.32
CA GLY A 81 14.13 2.19 7.07
C GLY A 81 13.58 1.52 5.80
N ASP A 82 12.49 0.75 5.91
CA ASP A 82 11.71 0.31 4.73
C ASP A 82 10.92 1.50 4.18
N PRO A 83 11.01 1.80 2.87
CA PRO A 83 10.26 2.90 2.26
C PRO A 83 8.76 2.63 2.19
N ARG A 84 8.34 1.35 2.26
CA ARG A 84 6.93 0.98 2.22
C ARG A 84 6.28 1.27 3.57
N SER A 85 5.00 1.61 3.54
CA SER A 85 4.25 1.86 4.77
C SER A 85 4.02 0.58 5.57
N ASN A 86 3.90 0.71 6.90
CA ASN A 86 3.52 -0.40 7.77
C ASN A 86 2.20 -1.06 7.34
N ALA A 87 1.25 -0.27 6.83
CA ALA A 87 -0.03 -0.78 6.34
C ALA A 87 0.17 -1.70 5.13
N GLU A 88 0.94 -1.25 4.13
CA GLU A 88 1.26 -2.03 2.94
C GLU A 88 1.99 -3.34 3.28
N ILE A 89 3.00 -3.27 4.15
CA ILE A 89 3.75 -4.44 4.60
C ILE A 89 2.84 -5.47 5.27
N ASN A 90 1.90 -5.00 6.10
CA ASN A 90 0.94 -5.85 6.80
C ASN A 90 -0.11 -6.44 5.84
N SER A 91 -0.57 -5.68 4.84
CA SER A 91 -1.46 -6.18 3.80
C SER A 91 -0.80 -7.29 2.97
N ILE A 92 0.47 -7.14 2.60
CA ILE A 92 1.23 -8.19 1.90
C ILE A 92 1.32 -9.45 2.77
N GLY A 93 1.60 -9.28 4.07
CA GLY A 93 1.66 -10.41 5.01
C GLY A 93 0.34 -11.15 5.19
N GLU A 94 -0.77 -10.42 5.20
CA GLU A 94 -2.12 -10.96 5.32
C GLU A 94 -2.54 -11.68 4.04
N GLU A 95 -2.25 -11.12 2.86
CA GLU A 95 -2.58 -11.69 1.56
C GLU A 95 -1.74 -12.93 1.23
N THR A 96 -0.45 -12.90 1.52
CA THR A 96 0.49 -13.96 1.11
C THR A 96 0.77 -15.00 2.20
N GLY A 97 0.28 -14.77 3.42
CA GLY A 97 0.64 -15.57 4.60
C GLY A 97 2.13 -15.51 4.96
N THR A 98 2.89 -14.60 4.35
CA THR A 98 4.34 -14.47 4.52
C THR A 98 4.71 -12.99 4.63
N CYS A 99 5.45 -12.63 5.67
CA CYS A 99 5.98 -11.29 5.83
C CYS A 99 7.06 -11.00 4.78
N PRO A 100 6.93 -9.89 4.02
CA PRO A 100 7.88 -9.54 2.98
C PRO A 100 9.26 -9.26 3.60
N PRO A 101 10.34 -9.41 2.82
CA PRO A 101 11.66 -9.04 3.28
C PRO A 101 11.71 -7.51 3.44
N VAL A 102 12.54 -7.04 4.38
CA VAL A 102 12.79 -5.61 4.58
C VAL A 102 13.48 -5.07 3.33
N GLN A 103 12.88 -4.07 2.68
CA GLN A 103 13.53 -3.32 1.63
C GLN A 103 14.33 -2.21 2.28
N LYS A 104 15.65 -2.31 2.30
CA LYS A 104 16.45 -1.18 2.78
C LYS A 104 16.47 -0.15 1.66
N SER A 105 16.05 1.08 1.95
CA SER A 105 16.50 2.20 1.12
C SER A 105 18.02 2.12 1.09
N GLU A 106 18.61 2.00 -0.09
CA GLU A 106 20.06 2.04 -0.22
C GLU A 106 20.52 3.31 0.48
N LYS A 107 21.33 3.16 1.54
CA LYS A 107 21.92 4.31 2.21
C LYS A 107 22.59 5.12 1.10
N PRO A 108 22.29 6.42 0.96
CA PRO A 108 22.87 7.21 -0.12
C PRO A 108 24.38 7.04 -0.05
N THR A 109 24.93 6.50 -1.13
CA THR A 109 26.36 6.26 -1.23
C THR A 109 27.02 7.60 -1.49
N GLY A 110 28.13 7.87 -0.81
CA GLY A 110 28.85 9.14 -0.94
C GLY A 110 28.82 10.00 0.32
N THR A 111 29.23 11.26 0.16
CA THR A 111 29.42 12.20 1.28
C THR A 111 28.23 13.14 1.35
N PRO A 112 27.63 13.42 2.53
CA PRO A 112 26.55 14.40 2.64
C PRO A 112 26.93 15.73 1.99
N LYS A 113 26.04 16.25 1.16
CA LYS A 113 26.26 17.51 0.46
C LYS A 113 26.09 18.67 1.43
N ASP A 114 27.07 19.57 1.45
CA ASP A 114 26.95 20.88 2.12
C ASP A 114 25.92 21.73 1.34
N PRO A 115 24.84 22.24 1.98
CA PRO A 115 23.79 22.99 1.29
C PRO A 115 24.29 24.24 0.56
N ASP A 116 25.42 24.81 1.00
CA ASP A 116 25.97 26.03 0.43
C ASP A 116 27.03 25.77 -0.65
N LYS A 117 27.35 24.50 -0.96
CA LYS A 117 28.40 24.14 -1.92
C LYS A 117 27.92 23.16 -2.98
N LYS A 118 28.59 23.19 -4.14
CA LYS A 118 28.45 22.13 -5.13
C LYS A 118 29.34 20.95 -4.74
N CYS A 119 28.99 19.76 -5.20
CA CYS A 119 29.75 18.57 -4.87
C CYS A 119 31.19 18.65 -5.37
N THR A 120 31.36 19.22 -6.56
CA THR A 120 32.69 19.48 -7.14
C THR A 120 33.51 20.53 -6.40
N ASP A 121 32.90 21.31 -5.49
CA ASP A 121 33.60 22.25 -4.61
C ASP A 121 33.89 21.64 -3.23
N GLN A 122 33.24 20.52 -2.91
CA GLN A 122 33.39 19.81 -1.63
C GLN A 122 34.35 18.61 -1.74
N ILE A 123 34.39 17.95 -2.89
CA ILE A 123 35.17 16.74 -3.15
C ILE A 123 35.95 16.91 -4.45
N ASP A 124 37.19 16.43 -4.46
CA ASP A 124 38.01 16.38 -5.66
C ASP A 124 37.60 15.19 -6.56
N TYR A 125 36.98 15.51 -7.70
CA TYR A 125 36.55 14.55 -8.72
C TYR A 125 37.56 14.42 -9.87
N ALA A 126 38.83 14.77 -9.66
CA ALA A 126 39.86 14.59 -10.68
C ALA A 126 39.92 13.15 -11.19
N GLY A 127 39.72 12.97 -12.51
CA GLY A 127 39.72 11.66 -13.16
C GLY A 127 38.37 10.94 -13.20
N ASP A 128 37.33 11.49 -12.58
CA ASP A 128 35.96 10.98 -12.72
C ASP A 128 35.49 11.13 -14.18
N PRO A 129 34.96 10.07 -14.81
CA PRO A 129 34.43 10.14 -16.17
C PRO A 129 33.18 11.02 -16.30
N ARG A 130 32.40 11.20 -15.24
CA ARG A 130 31.13 11.94 -15.27
C ARG A 130 31.40 13.45 -15.28
N PRO A 131 30.60 14.24 -16.01
CA PRO A 131 30.77 15.68 -16.02
C PRO A 131 30.38 16.30 -14.68
N ASN A 132 31.06 17.39 -14.30
CA ASN A 132 30.79 18.12 -13.06
C ASN A 132 29.31 18.50 -12.86
N ALA A 133 28.60 18.83 -13.95
CA ALA A 133 27.18 19.17 -13.90
C ALA A 133 26.32 17.98 -13.47
N GLU A 134 26.62 16.77 -13.95
CA GLU A 134 25.92 15.54 -13.56
C GLU A 134 26.19 15.22 -12.09
N ILE A 135 27.47 15.24 -11.67
CA ILE A 135 27.87 15.03 -10.27
C ILE A 135 27.14 15.99 -9.33
N ASN A 136 27.09 17.28 -9.69
CA ASN A 136 26.39 18.28 -8.91
C ASN A 136 24.88 18.05 -8.89
N SER A 137 24.28 17.63 -10.01
CA SER A 137 22.84 17.34 -10.09
C SER A 137 22.46 16.15 -9.21
N ILE A 138 23.25 15.07 -9.22
CA ILE A 138 23.08 13.93 -8.30
C ILE A 138 23.13 14.41 -6.85
N GLY A 139 24.07 15.30 -6.53
CA GLY A 139 24.19 15.91 -5.22
C GLY A 139 22.95 16.70 -4.79
N GLU A 140 22.40 17.53 -5.68
CA GLU A 140 21.17 18.29 -5.40
C GLU A 140 19.94 17.37 -5.22
N GLU A 141 19.83 16.32 -6.04
CA GLU A 141 18.69 15.40 -6.02
C GLU A 141 18.72 14.47 -4.79
N THR A 142 19.89 13.93 -4.46
CA THR A 142 20.03 12.91 -3.41
C THR A 142 20.42 13.49 -2.06
N GLY A 143 20.79 14.78 -2.00
CA GLY A 143 21.38 15.42 -0.82
C GLY A 143 22.77 14.87 -0.45
N THR A 144 23.38 14.06 -1.32
CA THR A 144 24.66 13.39 -1.09
C THR A 144 25.53 13.48 -2.34
N CYS A 145 26.77 13.94 -2.17
CA CYS A 145 27.74 13.98 -3.24
C CYS A 145 28.22 12.57 -3.57
N PRO A 146 28.09 12.12 -4.85
CA PRO A 146 28.37 10.74 -5.21
C PRO A 146 29.86 10.40 -5.00
N PRO A 147 30.20 9.12 -4.77
CA PRO A 147 31.60 8.69 -4.75
C PRO A 147 32.31 9.01 -6.07
N VAL A 148 33.62 9.26 -6.00
CA VAL A 148 34.46 9.46 -7.20
C VAL A 148 34.59 8.12 -7.94
N GLU A 149 34.22 8.11 -9.21
CA GLU A 149 34.39 6.96 -10.10
C GLU A 149 35.78 6.98 -10.75
N LYS A 150 36.41 5.82 -10.90
CA LYS A 150 37.70 5.67 -11.60
C LYS A 150 37.49 4.85 -12.86
N LYS A 151 38.14 5.26 -13.94
CA LYS A 151 38.20 4.50 -15.20
C LYS A 151 39.09 3.26 -15.07
#